data_AF-A0A6L7EZ86-F1
#
_entry.id   AF-A0A6L7EZ86-F1
#
_cell.length_a   1.000
_cell.length_b   1.000
_cell.length_c   1.000
_cell.angle_alpha   90.00
_cell.angle_beta   90.00
_cell.angle_gamma   90.00
#
_symmetry.space_group_name_H-M   'P 1'
#
loop_
_entity.id
_entity.type
_entity.pdbx_description
1 polymer ?
#
loop_
_entity_poly.entity_id
_entity_poly.type
_entity_poly.pdbx_seq_one_letter_code
_entity_poly.pdbx_strand_id
1 'polypeptide(L)'
;MTSTTTPTRSPGRTRRARVWSVAALTVATLLAGSALAFAGTGADTAAKKKATEVGQTGASPVPVVDAVSGKTKFRVASFNILGYDHTAPGGTKRGYADGAKRMRWAIQSLKSNDVDVVGLQEFQPQQYDKWVKRASGTYDIWPGYTDTVGFLRNSIAWRKDMFTMVSNTWVKLPYFKGDVLRMPVVLLRSNVTGQQFYVMNFQNPADVRGNAAQWRLTGQRWQIALVNQLRASNSLPILWVGDMNAKEQVFCRVTSQAGMIAANGGYNDGASCQPPGKMVVDWIFGSGVKFKKYSQLRDRKIARTTDHHLISAKVVMNPSTATVPPPPLPVTTCTTTTPTGTPYATTTPSITYSTPTPATPSATPTPVSTTYPTITVTPTLAPTSSCLVTTPLPVIFSTVPPKY
;
A
#
# COMPACT_ATOMS: atom_id res chain seq x y z
N MET A 1 -35.63 89.04 6.28
CA MET A 1 -34.53 89.42 5.37
C MET A 1 -33.63 88.20 5.19
N THR A 2 -33.70 87.63 4.00
CA THR A 2 -33.06 86.40 3.54
C THR A 2 -31.61 86.68 3.12
N SER A 3 -30.67 85.80 3.49
CA SER A 3 -29.32 85.76 2.94
C SER A 3 -28.88 84.31 2.74
N THR A 4 -29.17 83.79 1.56
CA THR A 4 -28.68 82.53 1.00
C THR A 4 -27.29 82.72 0.41
N THR A 5 -26.33 81.90 0.83
CA THR A 5 -24.98 81.84 0.25
C THR A 5 -24.90 80.64 -0.69
N THR A 6 -24.59 80.90 -1.97
CA THR A 6 -24.45 79.92 -3.04
C THR A 6 -23.01 79.36 -3.08
N PRO A 7 -22.78 78.04 -3.17
CA PRO A 7 -21.45 77.51 -3.45
C PRO A 7 -21.23 77.33 -4.97
N THR A 8 -20.11 77.89 -5.44
CA THR A 8 -19.57 77.78 -6.79
C THR A 8 -19.00 76.38 -7.04
N ARG A 9 -19.48 75.73 -8.11
CA ARG A 9 -19.07 74.38 -8.53
C ARG A 9 -17.97 74.47 -9.59
N SER A 10 -16.78 73.93 -9.28
CA SER A 10 -15.64 73.87 -10.21
C SER A 10 -15.79 72.69 -11.20
N PRO A 11 -15.63 72.88 -12.52
CA PRO A 11 -15.66 71.80 -13.50
C PRO A 11 -14.25 71.29 -13.79
N GLY A 12 -14.06 69.97 -13.75
CA GLY A 12 -12.93 69.33 -14.45
C GLY A 12 -12.03 68.46 -13.58
N ARG A 13 -12.51 67.29 -13.14
CA ARG A 13 -11.61 66.22 -12.68
C ARG A 13 -12.21 64.80 -12.70
N THR A 14 -12.89 64.40 -13.76
CA THR A 14 -13.52 63.05 -13.81
C THR A 14 -13.06 62.13 -14.94
N ARG A 15 -12.09 62.51 -15.78
CA ARG A 15 -11.60 61.62 -16.87
C ARG A 15 -10.32 60.83 -16.58
N ARG A 16 -9.50 61.19 -15.58
CA ARG A 16 -8.26 60.45 -15.25
C ARG A 16 -8.43 59.30 -14.26
N ALA A 17 -9.54 59.25 -13.50
CA ALA A 17 -9.77 58.20 -12.50
C ALA A 17 -10.31 56.88 -13.11
N ARG A 18 -10.98 56.91 -14.27
CA ARG A 18 -11.53 55.69 -14.89
C ARG A 18 -10.51 54.83 -15.64
N VAL A 19 -9.39 55.39 -16.09
CA VAL A 19 -8.37 54.63 -16.85
C VAL A 19 -7.48 53.80 -15.90
N TRP A 20 -7.20 54.30 -14.70
CA TRP A 20 -6.39 53.58 -13.71
C TRP A 20 -7.13 52.40 -13.05
N SER A 21 -8.47 52.48 -12.89
CA SER A 21 -9.26 51.40 -12.31
C SER A 21 -9.41 50.19 -13.24
N VAL A 22 -9.43 50.39 -14.57
CA VAL A 22 -9.52 49.28 -15.53
C VAL A 22 -8.17 48.58 -15.71
N ALA A 23 -7.06 49.33 -15.75
CA ALA A 23 -5.71 48.76 -15.85
C ALA A 23 -5.28 47.98 -14.58
N ALA A 24 -5.65 48.45 -13.39
CA ALA A 24 -5.39 47.72 -12.15
C ALA A 24 -6.20 46.41 -12.06
N LEU A 25 -7.41 46.37 -12.60
CA LEU A 25 -8.27 45.18 -12.59
C LEU A 25 -7.78 44.11 -13.58
N THR A 26 -7.28 44.48 -14.76
CA THR A 26 -6.72 43.54 -15.75
C THR A 26 -5.36 42.99 -15.33
N VAL A 27 -4.49 43.79 -14.70
CA VAL A 27 -3.20 43.29 -14.16
C VAL A 27 -3.44 42.35 -12.97
N ALA A 28 -4.40 42.65 -12.09
CA ALA A 28 -4.75 41.77 -10.97
C ALA A 28 -5.36 40.43 -11.44
N THR A 29 -6.19 40.43 -12.49
CA THR A 29 -6.75 39.18 -13.06
C THR A 29 -5.72 38.36 -13.83
N LEU A 30 -4.79 39.00 -14.56
CA LEU A 30 -3.69 38.29 -15.24
C LEU A 30 -2.67 37.69 -14.27
N LEU A 31 -2.35 38.38 -13.16
CA LEU A 31 -1.46 37.86 -12.12
C LEU A 31 -2.14 36.76 -11.29
N ALA A 32 -3.43 36.89 -10.96
CA ALA A 32 -4.19 35.84 -10.29
C ALA A 32 -4.37 34.58 -11.17
N GLY A 33 -4.64 34.77 -12.46
CA GLY A 33 -4.74 33.67 -13.43
C GLY A 33 -3.42 32.92 -13.63
N SER A 34 -2.29 33.64 -13.64
CA SER A 34 -0.96 33.05 -13.74
C SER A 34 -0.60 32.24 -12.49
N ALA A 35 -0.90 32.76 -11.29
CA ALA A 35 -0.66 32.04 -10.03
C ALA A 35 -1.50 30.74 -9.91
N LEU A 36 -2.73 30.73 -10.43
CA LEU A 36 -3.59 29.54 -10.50
C LEU A 36 -3.08 28.49 -11.51
N ALA A 37 -2.52 28.91 -12.65
CA ALA A 37 -1.97 28.00 -13.66
C ALA A 37 -0.66 27.31 -13.20
N PHE A 38 0.20 28.00 -12.45
CA PHE A 38 1.40 27.38 -11.84
C PHE A 38 1.07 26.48 -10.64
N ALA A 39 0.00 26.76 -9.89
CA ALA A 39 -0.45 25.89 -8.80
C ALA A 39 -1.06 24.56 -9.32
N GLY A 40 -1.80 24.59 -10.44
CA GLY A 40 -2.42 23.40 -11.04
C GLY A 40 -1.40 22.39 -11.57
N THR A 41 -0.36 22.86 -12.26
CA THR A 41 0.70 21.98 -12.79
C THR A 41 1.54 21.32 -11.69
N GLY A 42 1.79 22.01 -10.58
CA GLY A 42 2.50 21.48 -9.42
C GLY A 42 1.71 20.41 -8.64
N ALA A 43 0.40 20.63 -8.44
CA ALA A 43 -0.48 19.67 -7.77
C ALA A 43 -0.65 18.39 -8.59
N ASP A 44 -0.83 18.51 -9.90
CA ASP A 44 -0.93 17.36 -10.81
C ASP A 44 0.39 16.58 -10.88
N THR A 45 1.53 17.28 -10.86
CA THR A 45 2.85 16.63 -10.84
C THR A 45 3.10 15.92 -9.51
N ALA A 46 2.70 16.50 -8.37
CA ALA A 46 2.81 15.86 -7.06
C ALA A 46 1.88 14.64 -6.92
N ALA A 47 0.64 14.72 -7.44
CA ALA A 47 -0.29 13.61 -7.46
C ALA A 47 0.20 12.47 -8.36
N LYS A 48 0.72 12.78 -9.55
CA LYS A 48 1.37 11.81 -10.44
C LYS A 48 2.59 11.16 -9.78
N LYS A 49 3.43 11.94 -9.11
CA LYS A 49 4.59 11.43 -8.36
C LYS A 49 4.17 10.46 -7.26
N LYS A 50 3.17 10.81 -6.44
CA LYS A 50 2.63 9.89 -5.41
C LYS A 50 2.09 8.60 -6.02
N ALA A 51 1.39 8.67 -7.14
CA ALA A 51 0.89 7.48 -7.83
C ALA A 51 2.03 6.56 -8.31
N THR A 52 3.16 7.12 -8.78
CA THR A 52 4.34 6.32 -9.19
C THR A 52 5.11 5.70 -8.02
N GLU A 53 4.83 6.12 -6.78
CA GLU A 53 5.50 5.57 -5.59
C GLU A 53 4.78 4.37 -4.97
N VAL A 54 3.48 4.21 -5.26
CA VAL A 54 2.69 3.10 -4.73
C VAL A 54 3.21 1.77 -5.29
N GLY A 55 3.37 0.78 -4.42
CA GLY A 55 3.87 -0.55 -4.79
C GLY A 55 5.39 -0.65 -4.81
N GLN A 56 6.13 0.46 -4.69
CA GLN A 56 7.58 0.39 -4.51
C GLN A 56 7.92 -0.41 -3.26
N THR A 57 8.92 -1.27 -3.37
CA THR A 57 9.47 -2.04 -2.24
C THR A 57 10.90 -1.59 -1.95
N GLY A 58 11.34 -1.81 -0.71
CA GLY A 58 12.77 -1.84 -0.40
C GLY A 58 13.46 -3.02 -1.09
N ALA A 59 14.78 -3.14 -0.87
CA ALA A 59 15.53 -4.30 -1.35
C ALA A 59 14.87 -5.61 -0.86
N SER A 60 14.74 -6.61 -1.74
CA SER A 60 14.14 -7.89 -1.38
C SER A 60 14.96 -8.56 -0.28
N PRO A 61 14.31 -9.04 0.80
CA PRO A 61 14.97 -9.85 1.81
C PRO A 61 15.63 -11.07 1.16
N VAL A 62 16.94 -11.22 1.36
CA VAL A 62 17.66 -12.42 0.92
C VAL A 62 17.61 -13.42 2.08
N PRO A 63 16.96 -14.58 1.91
CA PRO A 63 16.98 -15.61 2.92
C PRO A 63 18.33 -16.32 2.94
N VAL A 64 18.71 -16.86 4.10
CA VAL A 64 19.88 -17.73 4.22
C VAL A 64 19.47 -19.19 4.04
N VAL A 65 20.32 -20.02 3.43
CA VAL A 65 20.06 -21.46 3.30
C VAL A 65 20.69 -22.17 4.48
N ASP A 66 19.96 -22.21 5.58
CA ASP A 66 20.39 -22.91 6.80
C ASP A 66 19.62 -24.23 6.94
N ALA A 67 20.21 -25.18 7.68
CA ALA A 67 19.51 -26.39 8.08
C ALA A 67 18.31 -26.03 8.97
N VAL A 68 17.15 -26.64 8.69
CA VAL A 68 15.93 -26.44 9.47
C VAL A 68 15.55 -27.75 10.17
N SER A 69 15.31 -27.69 11.48
CA SER A 69 14.97 -28.86 12.29
C SER A 69 13.60 -28.70 12.97
N GLY A 70 12.75 -29.71 12.84
CA GLY A 70 11.48 -29.78 13.56
C GLY A 70 10.46 -28.68 13.22
N LYS A 71 9.34 -28.69 13.94
CA LYS A 71 8.25 -27.72 13.75
C LYS A 71 8.51 -26.47 14.58
N THR A 72 8.35 -25.30 13.97
CA THR A 72 8.41 -24.01 14.69
C THR A 72 7.02 -23.65 15.21
N LYS A 73 6.93 -23.29 16.49
CA LYS A 73 5.67 -22.97 17.17
C LYS A 73 5.83 -21.70 17.99
N PHE A 74 4.89 -20.78 17.86
CA PHE A 74 4.88 -19.51 18.59
C PHE A 74 3.50 -18.88 18.54
N ARG A 75 3.29 -17.77 19.25
CA ARG A 75 2.08 -16.97 19.15
C ARG A 75 2.34 -15.67 18.39
N VAL A 76 1.51 -15.42 17.38
CA VAL A 76 1.47 -14.15 16.65
C VAL A 76 0.25 -13.33 17.09
N ALA A 77 0.36 -12.02 17.06
CA ALA A 77 -0.73 -11.08 17.29
C ALA A 77 -0.77 -9.92 16.30
N SER A 78 -1.94 -9.31 16.17
CA SER A 78 -2.12 -7.98 15.59
C SER A 78 -2.75 -7.07 16.64
N PHE A 79 -2.22 -5.85 16.79
CA PHE A 79 -2.69 -4.94 17.82
C PHE A 79 -2.54 -3.47 17.41
N ASN A 80 -3.64 -2.86 16.98
CA ASN A 80 -3.70 -1.41 16.83
C ASN A 80 -3.76 -0.80 18.24
N ILE A 81 -2.75 -0.01 18.60
CA ILE A 81 -2.58 0.46 19.97
C ILE A 81 -3.21 1.83 20.23
N LEU A 82 -3.99 2.35 19.27
CA LEU A 82 -4.59 3.69 19.28
C LEU A 82 -3.54 4.80 19.42
N GLY A 83 -3.33 5.58 18.36
CA GLY A 83 -2.29 6.61 18.31
C GLY A 83 -2.36 7.62 19.44
N TYR A 84 -1.21 8.21 19.79
CA TYR A 84 -1.16 9.26 20.81
C TYR A 84 -2.00 10.48 20.41
N ASP A 85 -1.92 10.90 19.14
CA ASP A 85 -2.71 11.99 18.54
C ASP A 85 -4.22 11.86 18.76
N HIS A 86 -4.76 10.64 18.79
CA HIS A 86 -6.17 10.41 19.11
C HIS A 86 -6.55 10.77 20.54
N THR A 87 -5.58 10.75 21.46
CA THR A 87 -5.78 10.94 22.92
C THR A 87 -5.12 12.20 23.48
N ALA A 88 -4.28 12.87 22.69
CA ALA A 88 -3.69 14.15 23.02
C ALA A 88 -4.77 15.27 23.08
N PRO A 89 -4.47 16.44 23.66
CA PRO A 89 -5.36 17.59 23.59
C PRO A 89 -5.78 17.89 22.14
N GLY A 90 -7.09 17.99 21.88
CA GLY A 90 -7.66 18.15 20.53
C GLY A 90 -7.96 16.83 19.79
N GLY A 91 -7.55 15.69 20.33
CA GLY A 91 -7.82 14.36 19.78
C GLY A 91 -9.29 13.92 19.86
N THR A 92 -9.63 12.92 19.05
CA THR A 92 -11.02 12.44 18.87
C THR A 92 -11.46 11.39 19.90
N LYS A 93 -10.55 10.83 20.69
CA LYS A 93 -10.83 9.75 21.67
C LYS A 93 -10.75 10.27 23.10
N ARG A 94 -11.60 11.25 23.39
CA ARG A 94 -11.79 11.79 24.75
C ARG A 94 -12.19 10.66 25.71
N GLY A 95 -11.55 10.57 26.86
CA GLY A 95 -11.79 9.53 27.87
C GLY A 95 -10.77 8.38 27.88
N TYR A 96 -9.96 8.24 26.82
CA TYR A 96 -8.79 7.37 26.89
C TYR A 96 -7.66 8.06 27.66
N ALA A 97 -6.85 7.25 28.35
CA ALA A 97 -5.61 7.75 28.92
C ALA A 97 -4.63 8.18 27.83
N ASP A 98 -3.63 8.97 28.21
CA ASP A 98 -2.48 9.29 27.34
C ASP A 98 -1.84 8.03 26.72
N GLY A 99 -1.33 8.17 25.49
CA GLY A 99 -0.68 7.11 24.73
C GLY A 99 0.47 6.44 25.47
N ALA A 100 1.31 7.19 26.18
CA ALA A 100 2.41 6.64 26.94
C ALA A 100 1.92 5.75 28.10
N LYS A 101 0.85 6.16 28.79
CA LYS A 101 0.19 5.35 29.83
C LYS A 101 -0.43 4.08 29.23
N ARG A 102 -1.15 4.19 28.10
CA ARG A 102 -1.77 3.06 27.40
C ARG A 102 -0.74 2.08 26.88
N MET A 103 0.41 2.55 26.40
CA MET A 103 1.48 1.67 25.93
C MET A 103 1.98 0.71 27.02
N ARG A 104 2.03 1.15 28.29
CA ARG A 104 2.36 0.25 29.41
C ARG A 104 1.37 -0.90 29.52
N TRP A 105 0.07 -0.61 29.38
CA TRP A 105 -0.96 -1.64 29.42
C TRP A 105 -0.92 -2.54 28.19
N ALA A 106 -0.62 -1.99 27.01
CA ALA A 106 -0.41 -2.77 25.80
C ALA A 106 0.73 -3.79 25.98
N ILE A 107 1.89 -3.37 26.49
CA ILE A 107 3.03 -4.27 26.77
C ILE A 107 2.64 -5.35 27.79
N GLN A 108 1.92 -4.97 28.86
CA GLN A 108 1.41 -5.95 29.83
C GLN A 108 0.46 -6.95 29.18
N SER A 109 -0.41 -6.51 28.28
CA SER A 109 -1.33 -7.38 27.54
C SER A 109 -0.59 -8.34 26.61
N LEU A 110 0.48 -7.89 25.94
CA LEU A 110 1.32 -8.79 25.13
C LEU A 110 1.97 -9.87 25.99
N LYS A 111 2.54 -9.48 27.15
CA LYS A 111 3.15 -10.40 28.10
C LYS A 111 2.14 -11.39 28.69
N SER A 112 0.98 -10.90 29.15
CA SER A 112 -0.06 -11.75 29.74
C SER A 112 -0.72 -12.72 28.75
N ASN A 113 -0.51 -12.52 27.44
CA ASN A 113 -1.03 -13.39 26.40
C ASN A 113 0.06 -14.21 25.70
N ASP A 114 1.28 -14.24 26.23
CA ASP A 114 2.43 -14.97 25.67
C ASP A 114 2.65 -14.66 24.18
N VAL A 115 2.59 -13.38 23.80
CA VAL A 115 2.78 -12.98 22.41
C VAL A 115 4.26 -12.97 22.07
N ASP A 116 4.66 -13.76 21.07
CA ASP A 116 6.06 -13.87 20.66
C ASP A 116 6.39 -12.98 19.47
N VAL A 117 5.42 -12.73 18.58
CA VAL A 117 5.52 -11.81 17.44
C VAL A 117 4.25 -10.96 17.35
N VAL A 118 4.37 -9.65 17.12
CA VAL A 118 3.21 -8.75 17.01
C VAL A 118 3.41 -7.70 15.92
N GLY A 119 2.37 -7.47 15.12
CA GLY A 119 2.21 -6.25 14.34
C GLY A 119 1.48 -5.19 15.14
N LEU A 120 2.08 -4.00 15.25
CA LEU A 120 1.54 -2.83 15.94
C LEU A 120 1.12 -1.77 14.91
N GLN A 121 -0.06 -1.17 15.08
CA GLN A 121 -0.57 -0.08 14.23
C GLN A 121 -0.86 1.17 15.06
N GLU A 122 -0.86 2.33 14.41
CA GLU A 122 -0.93 3.67 15.02
C GLU A 122 0.16 3.97 16.03
N PHE A 123 1.29 3.28 15.94
CA PHE A 123 2.36 3.42 16.91
C PHE A 123 3.10 4.75 16.76
N GLN A 124 3.04 5.60 17.79
CA GLN A 124 3.60 6.96 17.72
C GLN A 124 4.77 7.17 18.68
N PRO A 125 5.57 8.24 18.51
CA PRO A 125 6.81 8.46 19.27
C PRO A 125 6.66 8.32 20.79
N GLN A 126 5.62 8.91 21.38
CA GLN A 126 5.36 8.85 22.83
C GLN A 126 5.13 7.42 23.33
N GLN A 127 4.53 6.57 22.48
CA GLN A 127 4.33 5.17 22.76
C GLN A 127 5.64 4.41 22.55
N TYR A 128 6.39 4.70 21.48
CA TYR A 128 7.70 4.09 21.22
C TYR A 128 8.70 4.35 22.33
N ASP A 129 8.78 5.56 22.87
CA ASP A 129 9.64 5.89 24.02
C ASP A 129 9.32 5.01 25.24
N LYS A 130 8.05 4.66 25.43
CA LYS A 130 7.64 3.74 26.51
C LYS A 130 7.94 2.30 26.17
N TRP A 131 7.83 1.91 24.91
CA TRP A 131 8.27 0.60 24.43
C TRP A 131 9.76 0.40 24.71
N VAL A 132 10.62 1.33 24.29
CA VAL A 132 12.08 1.25 24.49
C VAL A 132 12.41 1.02 25.97
N LYS A 133 11.79 1.80 26.85
CA LYS A 133 12.04 1.73 28.30
C LYS A 133 11.52 0.46 28.98
N ARG A 134 10.61 -0.30 28.37
CA ARG A 134 9.85 -1.36 29.07
C ARG A 134 9.83 -2.71 28.37
N ALA A 135 10.06 -2.74 27.06
CA ALA A 135 9.92 -3.92 26.23
C ALA A 135 11.22 -4.28 25.49
N SER A 136 12.14 -3.34 25.22
CA SER A 136 13.37 -3.62 24.47
C SER A 136 14.32 -4.63 25.12
N GLY A 137 14.16 -4.90 26.42
CA GLY A 137 14.86 -6.01 27.09
C GLY A 137 14.43 -7.39 26.57
N THR A 138 13.16 -7.54 26.18
CA THR A 138 12.54 -8.81 25.79
C THR A 138 12.26 -8.90 24.29
N TYR A 139 11.78 -7.80 23.70
CA TYR A 139 11.43 -7.72 22.31
C TYR A 139 12.42 -6.85 21.55
N ASP A 140 12.71 -7.23 20.32
CA ASP A 140 13.23 -6.31 19.32
C ASP A 140 12.07 -5.79 18.47
N ILE A 141 12.30 -4.70 17.73
CA ILE A 141 11.26 -4.01 16.98
C ILE A 141 11.81 -3.29 15.76
N TRP A 142 11.05 -3.33 14.67
CA TRP A 142 11.38 -2.62 13.44
C TRP A 142 10.11 -1.97 12.83
N PRO A 143 10.18 -0.76 12.24
CA PRO A 143 11.39 0.03 11.95
C PRO A 143 11.92 0.86 13.12
N GLY A 144 11.12 1.12 14.15
CA GLY A 144 11.52 2.10 15.17
C GLY A 144 11.74 3.48 14.54
N TYR A 145 12.78 4.21 14.96
CA TYR A 145 13.09 5.57 14.49
C TYR A 145 13.95 5.64 13.21
N THR A 146 14.10 4.57 12.44
CA THR A 146 15.05 4.52 11.32
C THR A 146 14.69 5.37 10.09
N ASP A 147 13.62 6.18 10.12
CA ASP A 147 13.18 6.99 8.99
C ASP A 147 12.15 8.06 9.44
N THR A 148 10.89 7.93 9.04
CA THR A 148 9.83 8.89 9.32
C THR A 148 8.91 8.41 10.45
N VAL A 149 8.25 9.36 11.12
CA VAL A 149 7.13 9.04 12.04
C VAL A 149 6.05 8.23 11.31
N GLY A 150 5.82 8.48 10.02
CA GLY A 150 4.89 7.72 9.20
C GLY A 150 5.25 6.24 9.09
N PHE A 151 6.54 5.90 9.08
CA PHE A 151 6.98 4.52 9.04
C PHE A 151 6.86 3.83 10.40
N LEU A 152 7.20 4.54 11.50
CA LEU A 152 7.05 4.04 12.87
C LEU A 152 5.63 3.57 13.19
N ARG A 153 4.60 4.23 12.62
CA ARG A 153 3.17 3.91 12.82
C ARG A 153 2.83 2.46 12.63
N ASN A 154 3.55 1.77 11.76
CA ASN A 154 3.45 0.34 11.57
C ASN A 154 4.77 -0.27 11.99
N SER A 155 4.76 -1.06 13.07
CA SER A 155 5.95 -1.71 13.57
C SER A 155 5.71 -3.20 13.80
N ILE A 156 6.75 -4.00 13.64
CA ILE A 156 6.74 -5.42 13.94
C ILE A 156 7.71 -5.64 15.09
N ALA A 157 7.23 -6.28 16.16
CA ALA A 157 8.05 -6.66 17.28
C ALA A 157 8.08 -8.18 17.47
N TRP A 158 9.21 -8.70 17.92
CA TRP A 158 9.40 -10.13 18.18
C TRP A 158 10.29 -10.35 19.40
N ARG A 159 10.08 -11.49 20.06
CA ARG A 159 10.91 -11.93 21.18
C ARG A 159 12.32 -12.29 20.71
N LYS A 160 13.34 -11.63 21.28
CA LYS A 160 14.76 -11.78 20.91
C LYS A 160 15.31 -13.17 21.18
N ASP A 161 14.85 -13.79 22.26
CA ASP A 161 15.27 -15.13 22.64
C ASP A 161 14.71 -16.21 21.70
N MET A 162 13.61 -15.92 21.02
CA MET A 162 12.98 -16.84 20.06
C MET A 162 13.39 -16.59 18.61
N PHE A 163 13.57 -15.33 18.23
CA PHE A 163 13.78 -14.96 16.83
C PHE A 163 14.88 -13.93 16.66
N THR A 164 15.61 -14.09 15.57
CA THR A 164 16.56 -13.12 15.04
C THR A 164 16.04 -12.58 13.71
N MET A 165 16.10 -11.28 13.49
CA MET A 165 15.80 -10.70 12.18
C MET A 165 16.98 -10.94 11.23
N VAL A 166 16.73 -11.64 10.13
CA VAL A 166 17.72 -11.92 9.07
C VAL A 166 17.85 -10.71 8.15
N SER A 167 16.71 -10.14 7.77
CA SER A 167 16.65 -8.95 6.92
C SER A 167 15.30 -8.26 7.09
N ASN A 168 15.22 -7.03 6.60
CA ASN A 168 14.01 -6.22 6.60
C ASN A 168 13.83 -5.53 5.25
N THR A 169 12.59 -5.21 4.93
CA THR A 169 12.22 -4.43 3.76
C THR A 169 10.88 -3.75 4.00
N TRP A 170 10.42 -2.93 3.08
CA TRP A 170 9.13 -2.25 3.17
C TRP A 170 8.40 -2.31 1.85
N VAL A 171 7.10 -2.02 1.88
CA VAL A 171 6.28 -1.71 0.70
C VAL A 171 5.55 -0.39 0.90
N LYS A 172 5.52 0.44 -0.13
CA LYS A 172 4.78 1.72 -0.13
C LYS A 172 3.33 1.47 -0.51
N LEU A 173 2.40 1.84 0.37
CA LEU A 173 0.95 1.70 0.16
C LEU A 173 0.23 3.03 0.27
N PRO A 174 -0.90 3.22 -0.44
CA PRO A 174 -1.74 4.39 -0.26
C PRO A 174 -2.44 4.35 1.09
N TYR A 175 -2.62 5.53 1.65
CA TYR A 175 -3.30 5.78 2.91
C TYR A 175 -4.37 6.87 2.70
N PHE A 176 -4.64 7.72 3.69
CA PHE A 176 -5.65 8.77 3.56
C PHE A 176 -5.36 9.70 2.39
N LYS A 177 -6.37 9.95 1.54
CA LYS A 177 -6.30 10.87 0.39
C LYS A 177 -5.15 10.56 -0.60
N GLY A 178 -4.69 9.30 -0.64
CA GLY A 178 -3.61 8.87 -1.52
C GLY A 178 -2.20 9.19 -1.02
N ASP A 179 -2.05 9.66 0.22
CA ASP A 179 -0.73 9.76 0.86
C ASP A 179 -0.08 8.38 0.92
N VAL A 180 1.23 8.32 0.65
CA VAL A 180 1.95 7.05 0.54
C VAL A 180 2.76 6.81 1.80
N LEU A 181 2.55 5.67 2.45
CA LEU A 181 3.27 5.25 3.64
C LEU A 181 4.07 3.98 3.37
N ARG A 182 5.24 3.87 3.99
CA ARG A 182 6.00 2.62 4.06
C ARG A 182 5.36 1.71 5.11
N MET A 183 5.20 0.44 4.75
CA MET A 183 4.72 -0.62 5.62
C MET A 183 5.81 -1.66 5.81
N PRO A 184 6.06 -2.11 7.04
CA PRO A 184 7.19 -2.98 7.34
C PRO A 184 6.96 -4.44 6.92
N VAL A 185 8.03 -5.07 6.46
CA VAL A 185 8.21 -6.50 6.26
C VAL A 185 9.53 -6.93 6.89
N VAL A 186 9.52 -7.96 7.72
CA VAL A 186 10.75 -8.55 8.28
C VAL A 186 10.84 -10.02 7.92
N LEU A 187 12.05 -10.50 7.67
CA LEU A 187 12.38 -11.91 7.61
C LEU A 187 12.96 -12.32 8.95
N LEU A 188 12.23 -13.16 9.68
CA LEU A 188 12.67 -13.69 10.97
C LEU A 188 13.20 -15.10 10.81
N ARG A 189 14.18 -15.47 11.63
CA ARG A 189 14.69 -16.83 11.81
C ARG A 189 14.43 -17.28 13.24
N SER A 190 13.83 -18.45 13.40
CA SER A 190 13.74 -19.14 14.69
C SER A 190 15.13 -19.51 15.20
N ASN A 191 15.46 -19.08 16.41
CA ASN A 191 16.75 -19.37 17.04
C ASN A 191 16.91 -20.85 17.41
N VAL A 192 15.79 -21.58 17.55
CA VAL A 192 15.80 -23.01 17.94
C VAL A 192 15.85 -23.93 16.73
N THR A 193 15.10 -23.61 15.68
CA THR A 193 14.86 -24.53 14.56
C THR A 193 15.53 -24.11 13.26
N GLY A 194 16.07 -22.89 13.16
CA GLY A 194 16.59 -22.33 11.91
C GLY A 194 15.51 -21.91 10.90
N GLN A 195 14.23 -22.22 11.17
CA GLN A 195 13.12 -21.88 10.26
C GLN A 195 13.03 -20.37 10.04
N GLN A 196 13.06 -19.97 8.77
CA GLN A 196 12.81 -18.59 8.36
C GLN A 196 11.37 -18.36 7.94
N PHE A 197 10.83 -17.17 8.19
CA PHE A 197 9.49 -16.77 7.76
C PHE A 197 9.35 -15.25 7.69
N TYR A 198 8.48 -14.80 6.81
CA TYR A 198 8.15 -13.38 6.69
C TYR A 198 7.05 -12.98 7.68
N VAL A 199 7.18 -11.78 8.22
CA VAL A 199 6.09 -11.07 8.90
C VAL A 199 5.93 -9.74 8.20
N MET A 200 4.72 -9.45 7.75
CA MET A 200 4.33 -8.16 7.17
C MET A 200 3.20 -7.56 7.99
N ASN A 201 3.29 -6.26 8.27
CA ASN A 201 2.33 -5.55 9.10
C ASN A 201 1.79 -4.33 8.36
N PHE A 202 0.46 -4.21 8.31
CA PHE A 202 -0.20 -3.17 7.55
C PHE A 202 -1.26 -2.43 8.36
N GLN A 203 -1.45 -1.15 8.03
CA GLN A 203 -2.62 -0.37 8.41
C GLN A 203 -3.23 0.28 7.17
N ASN A 204 -4.37 -0.22 6.73
CA ASN A 204 -5.11 0.37 5.61
C ASN A 204 -5.97 1.54 6.11
N PRO A 205 -6.28 2.54 5.25
CA PRO A 205 -7.02 3.71 5.69
C PRO A 205 -8.49 3.40 6.06
N ALA A 206 -8.92 3.94 7.19
CA ALA A 206 -10.32 3.96 7.62
C ALA A 206 -11.16 5.00 6.84
N ASP A 207 -12.47 5.05 7.08
CA ASP A 207 -13.34 6.08 6.47
C ASP A 207 -13.45 7.36 7.32
N VAL A 208 -12.58 7.52 8.33
CA VAL A 208 -12.58 8.66 9.27
C VAL A 208 -12.18 10.01 8.62
N ARG A 209 -11.68 9.98 7.38
CA ARG A 209 -11.34 11.19 6.58
C ARG A 209 -12.08 11.22 5.24
N GLY A 210 -13.27 10.61 5.20
CA GLY A 210 -14.05 10.37 3.98
C GLY A 210 -13.85 8.96 3.44
N ASN A 211 -14.61 8.60 2.41
CA ASN A 211 -14.58 7.26 1.81
C ASN A 211 -13.17 6.91 1.28
N ALA A 212 -12.54 5.91 1.90
CA ALA A 212 -11.21 5.44 1.58
C ALA A 212 -11.19 4.06 0.89
N ALA A 213 -12.34 3.55 0.44
CA ALA A 213 -12.45 2.24 -0.19
C ALA A 213 -11.48 2.04 -1.36
N GLN A 214 -11.33 3.04 -2.23
CA GLN A 214 -10.38 2.99 -3.35
C GLN A 214 -8.92 2.79 -2.89
N TRP A 215 -8.52 3.43 -1.78
CA TRP A 215 -7.18 3.32 -1.24
C TRP A 215 -6.97 1.95 -0.58
N ARG A 216 -7.99 1.43 0.11
CA ARG A 216 -7.97 0.05 0.63
C ARG A 216 -7.80 -0.96 -0.49
N LEU A 217 -8.55 -0.84 -1.59
CA LEU A 217 -8.47 -1.76 -2.73
C LEU A 217 -7.11 -1.71 -3.43
N THR A 218 -6.59 -0.51 -3.68
CA THR A 218 -5.25 -0.33 -4.26
C THR A 218 -4.16 -0.88 -3.34
N GLY A 219 -4.22 -0.58 -2.03
CA GLY A 219 -3.28 -1.11 -1.05
C GLY A 219 -3.30 -2.64 -1.02
N GLN A 220 -4.49 -3.24 -0.96
CA GLN A 220 -4.65 -4.70 -0.97
C GLN A 220 -4.08 -5.36 -2.23
N ARG A 221 -4.23 -4.74 -3.40
CA ARG A 221 -3.60 -5.25 -4.64
C ARG A 221 -2.09 -5.41 -4.47
N TRP A 222 -1.42 -4.40 -3.93
CA TRP A 222 0.04 -4.42 -3.75
C TRP A 222 0.49 -5.32 -2.60
N GLN A 223 -0.28 -5.41 -1.52
CA GLN A 223 -0.03 -6.35 -0.45
C GLN A 223 -0.12 -7.81 -0.95
N ILE A 224 -1.15 -8.13 -1.73
CA ILE A 224 -1.33 -9.45 -2.36
C ILE A 224 -0.18 -9.73 -3.36
N ALA A 225 0.19 -8.74 -4.18
CA ALA A 225 1.31 -8.88 -5.11
C ALA A 225 2.62 -9.19 -4.39
N LEU A 226 2.89 -8.51 -3.27
CA LEU A 226 4.06 -8.78 -2.44
C LEU A 226 4.06 -10.21 -1.87
N VAL A 227 2.92 -10.69 -1.36
CA VAL A 227 2.81 -12.08 -0.89
C VAL A 227 3.15 -13.06 -2.01
N ASN A 228 2.57 -12.86 -3.20
CA ASN A 228 2.80 -13.74 -4.34
C ASN A 228 4.26 -13.69 -4.82
N GLN A 229 4.88 -12.51 -4.82
CA GLN A 229 6.31 -12.34 -5.12
C GLN A 229 7.19 -13.10 -4.13
N LEU A 230 6.95 -12.93 -2.82
CA LEU A 230 7.76 -13.60 -1.79
C LEU A 230 7.60 -15.13 -1.87
N ARG A 231 6.37 -15.62 -2.03
CA ARG A 231 6.10 -17.06 -2.22
C ARG A 231 6.83 -17.63 -3.43
N ALA A 232 6.75 -16.94 -4.58
CA ALA A 232 7.42 -17.36 -5.80
C ALA A 232 8.95 -17.32 -5.68
N SER A 233 9.49 -16.41 -4.85
CA SER A 233 10.94 -16.21 -4.75
C SER A 233 11.66 -17.30 -3.94
N ASN A 234 11.08 -17.79 -2.85
CA ASN A 234 11.80 -18.68 -1.93
C ASN A 234 10.94 -19.69 -1.16
N SER A 235 9.62 -19.73 -1.41
CA SER A 235 8.68 -20.65 -0.77
C SER A 235 8.60 -20.58 0.77
N LEU A 236 9.15 -19.54 1.41
CA LEU A 236 9.11 -19.42 2.87
C LEU A 236 7.70 -19.11 3.38
N PRO A 237 7.35 -19.55 4.60
CA PRO A 237 6.10 -19.16 5.25
C PRO A 237 5.97 -17.64 5.40
N ILE A 238 4.74 -17.14 5.29
CA ILE A 238 4.43 -15.71 5.38
C ILE A 238 3.30 -15.52 6.38
N LEU A 239 3.47 -14.54 7.27
CA LEU A 239 2.44 -14.01 8.15
C LEU A 239 2.11 -12.58 7.75
N TRP A 240 0.84 -12.30 7.51
CA TRP A 240 0.29 -10.97 7.30
C TRP A 240 -0.57 -10.63 8.50
N VAL A 241 -0.20 -9.57 9.21
CA VAL A 241 -0.96 -9.03 10.34
C VAL A 241 -1.33 -7.57 10.09
N GLY A 242 -2.35 -7.08 10.77
CA GLY A 242 -2.62 -5.65 10.78
C GLY A 242 -4.08 -5.25 10.91
N ASP A 243 -4.31 -3.95 10.85
CA ASP A 243 -5.64 -3.32 10.76
C ASP A 243 -5.97 -3.03 9.28
N MET A 244 -6.87 -3.80 8.72
CA MET A 244 -7.22 -3.69 7.30
C MET A 244 -8.32 -2.67 7.02
N ASN A 245 -8.96 -2.11 8.07
CA ASN A 245 -10.16 -1.27 7.96
C ASN A 245 -11.22 -1.86 7.01
N ALA A 246 -11.28 -3.20 6.94
CA ALA A 246 -12.14 -3.97 6.06
C ALA A 246 -12.39 -5.35 6.70
N LYS A 247 -13.53 -5.97 6.35
CA LYS A 247 -13.96 -7.26 6.89
C LYS A 247 -14.02 -8.32 5.78
N GLU A 248 -15.21 -8.70 5.34
CA GLU A 248 -15.45 -9.72 4.31
C GLU A 248 -14.65 -9.49 3.02
N GLN A 249 -14.64 -8.25 2.54
CA GLN A 249 -13.95 -7.88 1.31
C GLN A 249 -12.46 -8.26 1.34
N VAL A 250 -11.74 -7.95 2.42
CA VAL A 250 -10.31 -8.26 2.50
C VAL A 250 -10.07 -9.76 2.69
N PHE A 251 -10.91 -10.43 3.48
CA PHE A 251 -10.86 -11.89 3.60
C PHE A 251 -10.93 -12.55 2.23
N CYS A 252 -12.00 -12.29 1.46
CA CYS A 252 -12.22 -12.97 0.18
C CYS A 252 -11.10 -12.73 -0.81
N ARG A 253 -10.56 -11.51 -0.87
CA ARG A 253 -9.44 -11.19 -1.77
C ARG A 253 -8.15 -11.88 -1.36
N VAL A 254 -7.79 -11.80 -0.08
CA VAL A 254 -6.52 -12.36 0.40
C VAL A 254 -6.53 -13.88 0.29
N THR A 255 -7.63 -14.54 0.65
CA THR A 255 -7.71 -16.01 0.58
C THR A 255 -7.73 -16.52 -0.86
N SER A 256 -8.37 -15.81 -1.80
CA SER A 256 -8.43 -16.23 -3.21
C SER A 256 -7.19 -15.85 -4.02
N GLN A 257 -6.63 -14.66 -3.82
CA GLN A 257 -5.58 -14.11 -4.70
C GLN A 257 -4.16 -14.25 -4.14
N ALA A 258 -4.00 -14.41 -2.82
CA ALA A 258 -2.69 -14.56 -2.19
C ALA A 258 -2.41 -15.99 -1.69
N GLY A 259 -3.39 -16.90 -1.79
CA GLY A 259 -3.30 -18.28 -1.28
C GLY A 259 -2.96 -18.34 0.20
N MET A 260 -3.56 -17.45 1.00
CA MET A 260 -3.39 -17.40 2.44
C MET A 260 -4.65 -17.91 3.15
N ILE A 261 -4.50 -18.41 4.36
CA ILE A 261 -5.61 -18.75 5.27
C ILE A 261 -5.73 -17.70 6.37
N ALA A 262 -6.94 -17.47 6.88
CA ALA A 262 -7.16 -16.57 8.01
C ALA A 262 -7.13 -17.34 9.34
N ALA A 263 -6.53 -16.75 10.38
CA ALA A 263 -6.40 -17.40 11.68
C ALA A 263 -7.75 -17.63 12.39
N ASN A 264 -8.75 -16.78 12.12
CA ASN A 264 -10.10 -16.89 12.63
C ASN A 264 -11.01 -17.82 11.79
N GLY A 265 -10.45 -18.52 10.81
CA GLY A 265 -11.19 -19.47 9.97
C GLY A 265 -11.90 -18.80 8.79
N GLY A 266 -13.02 -19.39 8.38
CA GLY A 266 -13.68 -19.10 7.10
C GLY A 266 -13.25 -20.07 6.02
N TYR A 267 -13.91 -20.00 4.87
CA TYR A 267 -13.72 -20.89 3.74
C TYR A 267 -13.65 -20.10 2.43
N ASN A 268 -12.74 -20.50 1.56
CA ASN A 268 -12.66 -19.99 0.20
C ASN A 268 -11.98 -21.04 -0.69
N ASP A 269 -12.67 -21.47 -1.75
CA ASP A 269 -12.20 -22.49 -2.71
C ASP A 269 -12.06 -21.94 -4.13
N GLY A 270 -12.09 -20.62 -4.29
CA GLY A 270 -12.05 -19.95 -5.58
C GLY A 270 -13.40 -19.86 -6.30
N ALA A 271 -14.37 -20.73 -5.99
CA ALA A 271 -15.73 -20.66 -6.49
C ALA A 271 -16.69 -19.96 -5.50
N SER A 272 -16.45 -20.16 -4.21
CA SER A 272 -17.23 -19.60 -3.12
C SER A 272 -16.31 -18.91 -2.11
N CYS A 273 -16.82 -17.84 -1.47
CA CYS A 273 -16.16 -17.20 -0.35
C CYS A 273 -17.14 -17.10 0.82
N GLN A 274 -16.75 -17.67 1.95
CA GLN A 274 -17.49 -17.63 3.21
C GLN A 274 -16.55 -17.11 4.32
N PRO A 275 -16.56 -15.79 4.58
CA PRO A 275 -15.79 -15.22 5.67
C PRO A 275 -16.22 -15.80 7.04
N PRO A 276 -15.32 -15.79 8.03
CA PRO A 276 -15.66 -16.20 9.39
C PRO A 276 -16.69 -15.26 10.02
N GLY A 277 -17.45 -15.74 11.01
CA GLY A 277 -18.34 -14.91 11.81
C GLY A 277 -17.59 -13.97 12.77
N LYS A 278 -18.30 -12.95 13.30
CA LYS A 278 -17.80 -11.99 14.32
C LYS A 278 -16.52 -11.22 13.92
N MET A 279 -16.38 -10.89 12.64
CA MET A 279 -15.21 -10.18 12.12
C MET A 279 -15.00 -8.80 12.75
N VAL A 280 -13.75 -8.56 13.13
CA VAL A 280 -13.16 -7.23 13.37
C VAL A 280 -12.43 -6.76 12.12
N VAL A 281 -11.90 -5.54 12.15
CA VAL A 281 -11.10 -4.99 11.04
C VAL A 281 -9.64 -5.41 11.11
N ASP A 282 -9.21 -5.97 12.24
CA ASP A 282 -7.88 -6.52 12.45
C ASP A 282 -7.82 -7.97 11.93
N TRP A 283 -6.72 -8.32 11.26
CA TRP A 283 -6.56 -9.66 10.66
C TRP A 283 -5.20 -10.29 10.96
N ILE A 284 -5.18 -11.62 10.96
CA ILE A 284 -3.98 -12.46 10.92
C ILE A 284 -4.21 -13.47 9.79
N PHE A 285 -3.46 -13.33 8.70
CA PHE A 285 -3.41 -14.29 7.60
C PHE A 285 -2.05 -15.00 7.58
N GLY A 286 -2.01 -16.18 6.96
CA GLY A 286 -0.75 -16.88 6.74
C GLY A 286 -0.72 -17.79 5.53
N SER A 287 0.46 -18.00 4.98
CA SER A 287 0.76 -19.03 3.96
C SER A 287 1.91 -19.91 4.46
N GLY A 288 1.85 -21.22 4.19
CA GLY A 288 2.84 -22.18 4.72
C GLY A 288 2.74 -22.39 6.25
N VAL A 289 1.61 -22.04 6.85
CA VAL A 289 1.38 -22.13 8.31
C VAL A 289 0.07 -22.84 8.63
N LYS A 290 -0.05 -23.32 9.87
CA LYS A 290 -1.33 -23.70 10.48
C LYS A 290 -1.60 -22.81 11.69
N PHE A 291 -2.83 -22.32 11.80
CA PHE A 291 -3.27 -21.59 12.98
C PHE A 291 -4.01 -22.50 13.96
N LYS A 292 -3.84 -22.23 15.24
CA LYS A 292 -4.57 -22.85 16.35
C LYS A 292 -4.90 -21.79 17.39
N LYS A 293 -5.97 -22.04 18.18
CA LYS A 293 -6.32 -21.22 19.35
C LYS A 293 -6.37 -19.71 19.04
N TYR A 294 -7.08 -19.34 17.97
CA TYR A 294 -7.37 -17.94 17.69
C TYR A 294 -8.15 -17.32 18.85
N SER A 295 -7.79 -16.10 19.21
CA SER A 295 -8.43 -15.33 20.25
C SER A 295 -8.67 -13.90 19.76
N GLN A 296 -9.83 -13.35 20.07
CA GLN A 296 -10.16 -11.94 19.85
C GLN A 296 -10.52 -11.32 21.20
N LEU A 297 -9.55 -10.62 21.80
CA LEU A 297 -9.65 -10.16 23.19
C LEU A 297 -10.07 -8.69 23.27
N ARG A 298 -11.08 -8.42 24.11
CA ARG A 298 -11.61 -7.09 24.42
C ARG A 298 -11.95 -6.95 25.91
N ASP A 299 -11.16 -7.55 26.78
CA ASP A 299 -11.35 -7.43 28.23
C ASP A 299 -11.20 -5.98 28.70
N ARG A 300 -11.48 -5.71 30.00
CA ARG A 300 -11.40 -4.35 30.57
C ARG A 300 -10.04 -3.68 30.38
N LYS A 301 -8.93 -4.43 30.39
CA LYS A 301 -7.59 -3.88 30.19
C LYS A 301 -7.39 -3.48 28.73
N ILE A 302 -7.75 -4.36 27.79
CA ILE A 302 -7.69 -4.06 26.35
C ILE A 302 -8.62 -2.90 26.00
N ALA A 303 -9.84 -2.88 26.54
CA ALA A 303 -10.83 -1.80 26.40
C ALA A 303 -10.29 -0.43 26.82
N ARG A 304 -9.51 -0.38 27.89
CA ARG A 304 -8.85 0.84 28.39
C ARG A 304 -7.57 1.22 27.61
N THR A 305 -6.97 0.27 26.91
CA THR A 305 -5.69 0.43 26.21
C THR A 305 -5.87 0.97 24.80
N THR A 306 -6.87 0.48 24.08
CA THR A 306 -7.15 0.81 22.68
C THR A 306 -8.66 0.66 22.42
N ASP A 307 -9.15 1.17 21.31
CA ASP A 307 -10.48 0.88 20.77
C ASP A 307 -10.53 -0.41 19.93
N HIS A 308 -9.37 -1.01 19.63
CA HIS A 308 -9.27 -2.27 18.90
C HIS A 308 -9.24 -3.51 19.81
N HIS A 309 -9.37 -4.68 19.19
CA HIS A 309 -9.13 -5.96 19.86
C HIS A 309 -7.63 -6.27 19.84
N LEU A 310 -7.15 -7.00 20.85
CA LEU A 310 -5.92 -7.77 20.69
C LEU A 310 -6.32 -9.10 20.07
N ILE A 311 -6.00 -9.31 18.79
CA ILE A 311 -6.20 -10.60 18.14
C ILE A 311 -4.89 -11.39 18.15
N SER A 312 -4.98 -12.69 18.42
CA SER A 312 -3.80 -13.57 18.46
C SER A 312 -4.12 -14.98 18.00
N ALA A 313 -3.10 -15.71 17.54
CA ALA A 313 -3.21 -17.13 17.23
C ALA A 313 -1.88 -17.84 17.49
N LYS A 314 -1.95 -19.14 17.84
CA LYS A 314 -0.78 -20.01 17.81
C LYS A 314 -0.50 -20.40 16.38
N VAL A 315 0.75 -20.25 15.98
CA VAL A 315 1.28 -20.60 14.67
C VAL A 315 2.03 -21.92 14.78
N VAL A 316 1.85 -22.79 13.79
CA VAL A 316 2.67 -23.98 13.59
C VAL A 316 3.19 -23.96 12.15
N MET A 317 4.50 -23.95 12.00
CA MET A 317 5.21 -24.09 10.73
C MET A 317 5.88 -25.45 10.67
N ASN A 318 5.72 -26.14 9.54
CA ASN A 318 6.54 -27.30 9.24
C ASN A 318 7.93 -26.83 8.79
N PRO A 319 8.99 -27.64 9.00
CA PRO A 319 10.32 -27.33 8.47
C PRO A 319 10.23 -27.04 6.97
N SER A 320 10.80 -25.92 6.55
CA SER A 320 10.92 -25.50 5.16
C SER A 320 12.23 -24.74 4.98
N THR A 321 13.06 -25.23 4.08
CA THR A 321 14.31 -24.57 3.68
C THR A 321 13.99 -23.54 2.61
N ALA A 322 14.63 -22.37 2.68
CA ALA A 322 14.49 -21.36 1.63
C ALA A 322 15.00 -21.92 0.29
N THR A 323 14.22 -21.76 -0.77
CA THR A 323 14.75 -21.88 -2.13
C THR A 323 15.47 -20.58 -2.45
N VAL A 324 16.77 -20.62 -2.70
CA VAL A 324 17.46 -19.46 -3.28
C VAL A 324 17.26 -19.53 -4.79
N PRO A 325 16.73 -18.48 -5.44
CA PRO A 325 16.67 -18.44 -6.89
C PRO A 325 18.07 -18.71 -7.46
N PRO A 326 18.21 -19.50 -8.54
CA PRO A 326 19.49 -19.61 -9.21
C PRO A 326 19.99 -18.19 -9.54
N PRO A 327 21.31 -17.93 -9.44
CA PRO A 327 21.84 -16.63 -9.81
C PRO A 327 21.32 -16.23 -11.19
N PRO A 328 20.97 -14.96 -11.43
CA PRO A 328 20.57 -14.53 -12.76
C PRO A 328 21.65 -14.98 -13.74
N LEU A 329 21.23 -15.61 -14.85
CA LEU A 329 22.16 -16.00 -15.90
C LEU A 329 23.02 -14.78 -16.26
N PRO A 330 24.31 -14.97 -16.59
CA PRO A 330 25.15 -13.88 -17.05
C PRO A 330 24.38 -13.13 -18.14
N VAL A 331 24.12 -11.84 -17.93
CA VAL A 331 23.52 -11.01 -18.97
C VAL A 331 24.58 -10.94 -20.05
N THR A 332 24.43 -11.74 -21.10
CA THR A 332 25.21 -11.58 -22.33
C THR A 332 24.79 -10.22 -22.88
N THR A 333 25.57 -9.18 -22.57
CA THR A 333 25.41 -7.88 -23.21
C THR A 333 25.68 -8.08 -24.69
N CYS A 334 24.62 -8.23 -25.47
CA CYS A 334 24.70 -8.15 -26.91
C CYS A 334 25.11 -6.71 -27.24
N THR A 335 26.41 -6.50 -27.46
CA THR A 335 26.92 -5.28 -28.05
C THR A 335 26.26 -5.16 -29.42
N THR A 336 25.25 -4.31 -29.54
CA THR A 336 24.65 -4.00 -30.83
C THR A 336 25.67 -3.16 -31.57
N THR A 337 26.51 -3.80 -32.39
CA THR A 337 27.25 -3.08 -33.42
C THR A 337 26.22 -2.53 -34.39
N THR A 338 25.97 -1.22 -34.30
CA THR A 338 25.13 -0.49 -35.25
C THR A 338 25.67 -0.76 -36.67
N PRO A 339 24.89 -1.38 -37.57
CA PRO A 339 25.29 -1.47 -38.96
C PRO A 339 25.20 -0.07 -39.57
N THR A 340 26.29 0.39 -40.15
CA THR A 340 26.33 1.64 -40.92
C THR A 340 25.67 1.41 -42.29
N GLY A 341 24.62 2.18 -42.61
CA GLY A 341 23.95 2.26 -43.93
C GLY A 341 22.77 1.29 -44.10
N THR A 342 21.62 1.63 -44.67
CA THR A 342 21.24 2.60 -45.74
C THR A 342 19.78 3.07 -45.51
N PRO A 343 19.33 4.21 -46.10
CA PRO A 343 17.97 4.72 -45.91
C PRO A 343 16.93 3.86 -46.64
N TYR A 344 15.96 3.31 -45.90
CA TYR A 344 14.79 2.65 -46.48
C TYR A 344 13.68 3.67 -46.79
N ALA A 345 13.05 3.50 -47.95
CA ALA A 345 11.96 4.32 -48.47
C ALA A 345 10.66 4.12 -47.67
N THR A 346 10.00 5.22 -47.35
CA THR A 346 8.69 5.27 -46.68
C THR A 346 7.58 4.91 -47.67
N THR A 347 6.84 3.82 -47.43
CA THR A 347 5.55 3.59 -48.08
C THR A 347 4.42 3.89 -47.10
N THR A 348 3.58 4.86 -47.46
CA THR A 348 2.36 5.21 -46.73
C THR A 348 1.20 4.31 -47.19
N PRO A 349 0.49 3.59 -46.31
CA PRO A 349 -0.67 2.82 -46.71
C PRO A 349 -1.89 3.72 -46.94
N SER A 350 -2.60 3.48 -48.06
CA SER A 350 -3.88 4.11 -48.41
C SER A 350 -5.04 3.32 -47.80
N ILE A 351 -6.00 4.01 -47.19
CA ILE A 351 -7.26 3.43 -46.69
C ILE A 351 -8.40 3.90 -47.60
N THR A 352 -9.17 2.97 -48.16
CA THR A 352 -10.39 3.27 -48.94
C THR A 352 -11.62 2.96 -48.11
N TYR A 353 -12.57 3.90 -48.06
CA TYR A 353 -13.87 3.71 -47.40
C TYR A 353 -14.98 3.56 -48.44
N SER A 354 -15.83 2.55 -48.26
CA SER A 354 -17.05 2.37 -49.07
C SER A 354 -18.27 2.83 -48.26
N THR A 355 -19.02 3.80 -48.79
CA THR A 355 -20.29 4.28 -48.21
C THR A 355 -21.45 3.34 -48.56
N PRO A 356 -22.28 2.91 -47.59
CA PRO A 356 -23.50 2.17 -47.87
C PRO A 356 -24.68 3.08 -48.27
N THR A 357 -25.50 2.59 -49.21
CA THR A 357 -26.73 3.21 -49.71
C THR A 357 -27.88 3.16 -48.68
N PRO A 358 -28.74 4.19 -48.54
CA PRO A 358 -29.84 4.17 -47.57
C PRO A 358 -30.98 3.22 -47.97
N ALA A 359 -31.51 2.46 -47.01
CA ALA A 359 -32.73 1.67 -47.17
C ALA A 359 -33.98 2.41 -46.65
N THR A 360 -35.08 2.27 -47.38
CA THR A 360 -36.43 2.82 -47.12
C THR A 360 -37.06 2.19 -45.86
N PRO A 361 -37.82 2.93 -45.03
CA PRO A 361 -38.36 2.39 -43.77
C PRO A 361 -39.61 1.51 -43.99
N SER A 362 -39.61 0.33 -43.39
CA SER A 362 -40.78 -0.54 -43.25
C SER A 362 -41.15 -0.68 -41.77
N ALA A 363 -42.45 -0.65 -41.48
CA ALA A 363 -43.02 -0.53 -40.15
C ALA A 363 -43.41 -1.90 -39.57
N THR A 364 -42.47 -2.63 -38.97
CA THR A 364 -42.75 -3.69 -37.99
C THR A 364 -41.53 -3.92 -37.08
N PRO A 365 -41.66 -3.96 -35.73
CA PRO A 365 -40.52 -4.20 -34.86
C PRO A 365 -40.20 -5.71 -34.77
N THR A 366 -39.00 -6.10 -35.22
CA THR A 366 -38.36 -7.40 -34.92
C THR A 366 -36.98 -7.16 -34.29
N PRO A 367 -36.45 -8.09 -33.47
CA PRO A 367 -35.29 -7.83 -32.62
C PRO A 367 -33.99 -7.69 -33.42
N VAL A 368 -33.18 -6.70 -33.03
CA VAL A 368 -31.92 -6.31 -33.67
C VAL A 368 -30.83 -7.34 -33.36
N SER A 369 -30.27 -7.97 -34.39
CA SER A 369 -29.00 -8.71 -34.34
C SER A 369 -27.88 -7.78 -34.78
N THR A 370 -26.90 -7.53 -33.90
CA THR A 370 -25.70 -6.74 -34.22
C THR A 370 -24.62 -7.63 -34.84
N THR A 371 -24.40 -7.51 -36.14
CA THR A 371 -23.18 -7.99 -36.83
C THR A 371 -22.16 -6.85 -36.96
N TYR A 372 -20.92 -7.13 -36.56
CA TYR A 372 -19.78 -6.22 -36.72
C TYR A 372 -19.02 -6.54 -38.03
N PRO A 373 -18.38 -5.55 -38.69
CA PRO A 373 -17.56 -5.81 -39.87
C PRO A 373 -16.26 -6.54 -39.52
N THR A 374 -15.91 -7.54 -40.33
CA THR A 374 -14.64 -8.29 -40.25
C THR A 374 -13.52 -7.51 -40.94
N ILE A 375 -12.43 -7.24 -40.24
CA ILE A 375 -11.19 -6.68 -40.79
C ILE A 375 -10.23 -7.84 -41.07
N THR A 376 -9.85 -8.04 -42.33
CA THR A 376 -8.82 -9.01 -42.71
C THR A 376 -7.49 -8.29 -42.92
N VAL A 377 -6.47 -8.63 -42.11
CA VAL A 377 -5.09 -8.17 -42.28
C VAL A 377 -4.25 -9.35 -42.78
N THR A 378 -3.63 -9.21 -43.95
CA THR A 378 -2.68 -10.20 -44.47
C THR A 378 -1.26 -9.83 -44.01
N PRO A 379 -0.54 -10.67 -43.24
CA PRO A 379 0.81 -10.36 -42.82
C PRO A 379 1.82 -10.58 -43.96
N THR A 380 2.67 -9.60 -44.21
CA THR A 380 3.88 -9.73 -45.03
C THR A 380 5.04 -10.20 -44.13
N LEU A 381 5.69 -11.31 -44.50
CA LEU A 381 6.83 -11.88 -43.76
C LEU A 381 8.06 -10.95 -43.86
N ALA A 382 8.60 -10.53 -42.73
CA ALA A 382 9.92 -9.90 -42.60
C ALA A 382 10.98 -10.94 -42.20
N PRO A 383 12.26 -10.77 -42.58
CA PRO A 383 13.30 -11.77 -42.36
C PRO A 383 13.62 -11.99 -40.87
N THR A 384 13.89 -13.25 -40.54
CA THR A 384 14.17 -13.77 -39.20
C THR A 384 15.49 -13.23 -38.65
N SER A 385 15.41 -12.42 -37.59
CA SER A 385 16.50 -12.25 -36.62
C SER A 385 16.24 -13.16 -35.42
N SER A 386 17.13 -14.11 -35.21
CA SER A 386 17.06 -15.13 -34.17
C SER A 386 17.45 -14.55 -32.81
N CYS A 387 16.48 -14.01 -32.08
CA CYS A 387 16.52 -13.88 -30.62
C CYS A 387 15.08 -13.86 -30.08
N LEU A 388 14.58 -15.02 -29.65
CA LEU A 388 13.32 -15.11 -28.91
C LEU A 388 13.51 -14.49 -27.51
N VAL A 389 13.06 -13.25 -27.34
CA VAL A 389 12.87 -12.64 -26.02
C VAL A 389 11.43 -12.92 -25.61
N THR A 390 11.22 -13.96 -24.81
CA THR A 390 10.00 -14.06 -24.01
C THR A 390 10.13 -13.07 -22.86
N THR A 391 9.39 -11.96 -22.91
CA THR A 391 9.31 -11.01 -21.79
C THR A 391 8.46 -11.63 -20.66
N PRO A 392 8.99 -11.96 -19.49
CA PRO A 392 8.17 -12.15 -18.31
C PRO A 392 7.73 -10.76 -17.78
N LEU A 393 6.64 -10.74 -17.01
CA LEU A 393 6.24 -9.59 -16.19
C LEU A 393 7.45 -8.99 -15.46
N PRO A 394 7.52 -7.66 -15.25
CA PRO A 394 8.68 -7.03 -14.64
C PRO A 394 8.87 -7.55 -13.21
N VAL A 395 9.87 -8.40 -13.03
CA VAL A 395 10.44 -8.69 -11.72
C VAL A 395 11.21 -7.44 -11.31
N ILE A 396 10.64 -6.64 -10.42
CA ILE A 396 11.27 -5.42 -9.93
C ILE A 396 12.38 -5.84 -8.95
N PHE A 397 13.58 -6.07 -9.46
CA PHE A 397 14.81 -6.06 -8.66
C PHE A 397 15.34 -4.63 -8.60
N SER A 398 15.11 -3.94 -7.49
CA SER A 398 15.83 -2.71 -7.19
C SER A 398 17.13 -3.09 -6.48
N THR A 399 18.23 -3.16 -7.24
CA THR A 399 19.58 -3.31 -6.70
C THR A 399 20.12 -1.93 -6.31
N VAL A 400 19.67 -1.40 -5.17
CA VAL A 400 20.35 -0.27 -4.53
C VAL A 400 21.31 -0.83 -3.47
N PRO A 401 22.63 -0.64 -3.60
CA PRO A 401 23.57 -1.08 -2.57
C PRO A 401 23.35 -0.30 -1.26
N PRO A 402 23.50 -0.95 -0.09
CA PRO A 402 23.39 -0.25 1.19
C PRO A 402 24.52 0.78 1.31
N LYS A 403 24.16 2.02 1.59
CA LYS A 403 25.11 2.98 2.17
C LYS A 403 25.10 2.73 3.68
N TYR A 404 26.25 2.32 4.20
CA TYR A 404 26.53 2.21 5.64
C TYR A 404 26.57 3.58 6.30
#